data_AF-A0A2T8IFD3-F1
#
_entry.id   AF-A0A2T8IFD3-F1
#
_cell.length_a   1.000
_cell.length_b   1.000
_cell.length_c   1.000
_cell.angle_alpha   90.00
_cell.angle_beta   90.00
_cell.angle_gamma   90.00
#
_symmetry.space_group_name_H-M   'P 1'
#
loop_
_entity.id
_entity.type
_entity.pdbx_description
1 polymer ?
#
loop_
_entity_poly.entity_id
_entity_poly.type
_entity_poly.pdbx_seq_one_letter_code
_entity_poly.pdbx_strand_id
1 'polypeptide(L)'
;MLEHMVFVSSHLKILKLSYALLDNNALRQLSSHCPSLEELDLKDCLMAGHEISSASLKILVMFKCQINVNLSIAAPNLVLLRCVSPITQAPSFENMESLVTGAIILDDYAFTDDFEDFSKDELDETTDEDDDDDGNGNNQKYKTGYGFGVPLKGYGLG
;
A
#
# COMPACT_ATOMS: atom_id res chain seq x y z
N MET A 1 9.11 -4.36 -22.66
CA MET A 1 7.82 -3.64 -22.66
C MET A 1 6.83 -4.59 -23.31
N LEU A 2 6.00 -5.31 -22.54
CA LEU A 2 4.93 -6.10 -23.17
C LEU A 2 3.86 -5.11 -23.63
N GLU A 3 3.73 -4.99 -24.94
CA GLU A 3 2.66 -4.24 -25.60
C GLU A 3 1.31 -4.84 -25.21
N HIS A 4 0.33 -3.97 -24.93
CA HIS A 4 -1.07 -4.25 -24.59
C HIS A 4 -1.47 -5.73 -24.66
N MET A 5 -1.64 -6.38 -23.50
CA MET A 5 -2.27 -7.70 -23.45
C MET A 5 -3.72 -7.58 -23.92
N VAL A 6 -4.04 -8.32 -24.98
CA VAL A 6 -5.41 -8.42 -25.50
C VAL A 6 -5.97 -9.78 -25.14
N PHE A 7 -6.96 -9.81 -24.25
CA PHE A 7 -7.67 -11.04 -23.88
C PHE A 7 -9.01 -11.11 -24.59
N VAL A 8 -9.13 -11.98 -25.60
CA VAL A 8 -10.40 -12.24 -26.28
C VAL A 8 -10.53 -13.74 -26.52
N SER A 9 -11.43 -14.40 -25.78
CA SER A 9 -11.70 -15.82 -25.98
C SER A 9 -12.99 -16.26 -25.29
N SER A 10 -13.92 -16.83 -26.04
CA SER A 10 -15.14 -17.45 -25.51
C SER A 10 -14.91 -18.79 -24.81
N HIS A 11 -13.72 -19.39 -24.96
CA HIS A 11 -13.41 -20.74 -24.49
C HIS A 11 -12.24 -20.79 -23.50
N LEU A 12 -11.60 -19.66 -23.21
CA LEU A 12 -10.54 -19.58 -22.23
C LEU A 12 -11.12 -19.86 -20.84
N LYS A 13 -10.71 -20.98 -20.25
CA LYS A 13 -11.13 -21.40 -18.91
C LYS A 13 -10.09 -21.14 -17.84
N ILE A 14 -8.81 -21.22 -18.21
CA ILE A 14 -7.70 -21.12 -17.29
C ILE A 14 -6.72 -20.12 -17.87
N LEU A 15 -6.38 -19.10 -17.09
CA LEU A 15 -5.35 -18.13 -17.45
C LEU A 15 -4.31 -18.08 -16.34
N LYS A 16 -3.07 -18.38 -16.69
CA LYS A 16 -1.92 -18.30 -15.79
C LYS A 16 -0.93 -17.30 -16.34
N LEU A 17 -0.63 -16.27 -15.56
CA LEU A 17 0.30 -15.21 -15.93
C LEU A 17 1.42 -15.13 -14.90
N SER A 18 2.63 -14.93 -15.39
CA SER A 18 3.79 -14.65 -14.55
C SER A 18 4.51 -13.42 -15.07
N TYR A 19 4.94 -12.53 -14.16
CA TYR A 19 5.68 -11.32 -14.51
C TYR A 19 4.95 -10.40 -15.51
N ALA A 20 3.61 -10.40 -15.48
CA ALA A 20 2.78 -9.62 -16.39
C ALA A 20 2.31 -8.31 -15.74
N LEU A 21 2.09 -7.28 -16.58
CA LEU A 21 1.44 -6.03 -16.18
C LEU A 21 -0.05 -6.13 -16.54
N LEU A 22 -0.92 -6.02 -15.53
CA LEU A 22 -2.37 -6.00 -15.72
C LEU A 22 -2.90 -4.60 -15.43
N ASP A 23 -3.23 -3.88 -16.50
CA ASP A 23 -3.88 -2.58 -16.45
C ASP A 23 -5.41 -2.70 -16.49
N ASN A 24 -6.10 -1.56 -16.38
CA ASN A 24 -7.56 -1.51 -16.44
C ASN A 24 -8.11 -2.09 -17.76
N ASN A 25 -7.39 -1.98 -18.88
CA ASN A 25 -7.84 -2.53 -20.15
C ASN A 25 -7.79 -4.06 -20.15
N ALA A 26 -6.67 -4.64 -19.72
CA ALA A 26 -6.47 -6.08 -19.58
C ALA A 26 -7.54 -6.69 -18.65
N LEU A 27 -7.76 -6.09 -17.47
CA LEU A 27 -8.77 -6.57 -16.52
C LEU A 27 -10.20 -6.50 -17.08
N ARG A 28 -10.56 -5.38 -17.74
CA ARG A 28 -11.86 -5.25 -18.40
C ARG A 28 -12.06 -6.29 -19.50
N GLN A 29 -11.01 -6.61 -20.25
CA GLN A 29 -11.07 -7.63 -21.28
C GLN A 29 -11.27 -9.03 -20.70
N LEU A 30 -10.59 -9.38 -19.61
CA LEU A 30 -10.84 -10.64 -18.89
C LEU A 30 -12.29 -10.74 -18.42
N SER A 31 -12.86 -9.64 -17.91
CA SER A 31 -14.24 -9.58 -17.45
C SER A 31 -15.26 -9.75 -18.58
N SER A 32 -15.08 -9.01 -19.69
CA SER A 32 -16.10 -8.86 -20.74
C SER A 32 -15.91 -9.77 -21.96
N HIS A 33 -14.67 -10.16 -22.27
CA HIS A 33 -14.31 -10.92 -23.47
C HIS A 33 -13.85 -12.35 -23.17
N CYS A 34 -13.79 -12.74 -21.89
CA CYS A 34 -13.50 -14.12 -21.46
C CYS A 34 -14.62 -14.69 -20.57
N PRO A 35 -15.84 -14.87 -21.10
CA PRO A 35 -17.00 -15.28 -20.31
C PRO A 35 -16.88 -16.69 -19.71
N SER A 36 -15.98 -17.53 -20.22
CA SER A 36 -15.76 -18.90 -19.72
C SER A 36 -14.58 -19.03 -18.74
N LEU A 37 -13.98 -17.93 -18.29
CA LEU A 37 -12.79 -17.96 -17.43
C LEU A 37 -13.13 -18.43 -16.02
N GLU A 38 -12.71 -19.66 -15.67
CA GLU A 38 -12.98 -20.30 -14.38
C GLU A 38 -11.80 -20.18 -13.41
N GLU A 39 -10.56 -20.08 -13.90
CA GLU A 39 -9.34 -19.99 -13.09
C GLU A 39 -8.41 -18.87 -13.57
N LEU A 40 -7.99 -18.03 -12.63
CA LEU A 40 -6.98 -16.98 -12.82
C LEU A 40 -5.84 -17.17 -11.82
N ASP A 41 -4.64 -17.37 -12.34
CA ASP A 41 -3.40 -17.59 -11.56
C ASP A 41 -2.40 -16.49 -11.92
N LEU A 42 -2.09 -15.63 -10.95
CA LEU A 42 -1.20 -14.48 -11.10
C LEU A 42 0.00 -14.67 -10.20
N LYS A 43 1.19 -14.66 -10.80
CA LYS A 43 2.46 -14.85 -10.08
C LYS A 43 3.44 -13.74 -10.42
N ASP A 44 3.97 -13.06 -9.41
CA ASP A 44 4.96 -11.99 -9.59
C ASP A 44 4.47 -10.91 -10.60
N CYS A 45 3.15 -10.65 -10.66
CA CYS A 45 2.54 -9.70 -11.59
C CYS A 45 2.45 -8.30 -11.00
N LEU A 46 2.46 -7.28 -11.88
CA LEU A 46 2.23 -5.89 -11.52
C LEU A 46 0.77 -5.50 -11.79
N MET A 47 0.05 -5.16 -10.74
CA MET A 47 -1.35 -4.74 -10.79
C MET A 47 -1.43 -3.21 -10.89
N ALA A 48 -1.83 -2.72 -12.06
CA ALA A 48 -2.10 -1.31 -12.33
C ALA A 48 -3.60 -1.03 -12.56
N GLY A 49 -4.43 -2.08 -12.66
CA GLY A 49 -5.88 -1.98 -12.76
C GLY A 49 -6.58 -2.05 -11.41
N HIS A 50 -7.73 -1.38 -11.30
CA HIS A 50 -8.44 -1.20 -10.04
C HIS A 50 -9.35 -2.36 -9.65
N GLU A 51 -9.79 -3.20 -10.59
CA GLU A 51 -10.81 -4.21 -10.31
C GLU A 51 -10.59 -5.48 -11.12
N ILE A 52 -10.56 -6.62 -10.44
CA ILE A 52 -10.75 -7.95 -11.05
C ILE A 52 -12.21 -8.32 -10.86
N SER A 53 -13.01 -8.18 -11.91
CA SER A 53 -14.42 -8.56 -11.92
C SER A 53 -14.68 -9.68 -12.91
N SER A 54 -15.23 -10.81 -12.46
CA SER A 54 -15.64 -11.89 -13.35
C SER A 54 -16.73 -12.74 -12.73
N ALA A 55 -17.83 -12.91 -13.46
CA ALA A 55 -18.94 -13.75 -13.04
C ALA A 55 -18.66 -15.25 -13.22
N SER A 56 -17.72 -15.64 -14.08
CA SER A 56 -17.40 -17.07 -14.33
C SER A 56 -16.23 -17.57 -13.49
N LEU A 57 -15.47 -16.66 -12.87
CA LEU A 57 -14.27 -17.00 -12.12
C LEU A 57 -14.63 -17.75 -10.83
N LYS A 58 -14.04 -18.93 -10.66
CA LYS A 58 -14.21 -19.82 -9.50
C LYS A 58 -12.95 -19.92 -8.67
N ILE A 59 -11.78 -19.78 -9.29
CA ILE A 59 -10.49 -19.94 -8.64
C ILE A 59 -9.64 -18.70 -8.93
N LEU A 60 -9.19 -18.03 -7.87
CA LEU A 60 -8.24 -16.93 -7.94
C LEU A 60 -7.02 -17.26 -7.09
N VAL A 61 -5.86 -17.29 -7.72
CA VAL A 61 -4.57 -17.43 -7.06
C VAL A 61 -3.72 -16.20 -7.39
N MET A 62 -3.19 -15.56 -6.34
CA MET A 62 -2.26 -14.44 -6.43
C MET A 62 -1.06 -14.76 -5.55
N PHE A 63 0.13 -14.72 -6.13
CA PHE A 63 1.39 -14.96 -5.43
C PHE A 63 2.38 -13.84 -5.75
N LYS A 64 2.88 -13.15 -4.73
CA LYS A 64 3.90 -12.09 -4.89
C LYS A 64 3.54 -11.01 -5.91
N CYS A 65 2.24 -10.69 -6.03
CA CYS A 65 1.80 -9.64 -6.94
C CYS A 65 2.04 -8.26 -6.32
N GLN A 66 2.61 -7.35 -7.09
CA GLN A 66 2.81 -5.96 -6.70
C GLN A 66 1.55 -5.15 -7.01
N ILE A 67 0.95 -4.58 -5.96
CA ILE A 67 -0.31 -3.86 -6.04
C ILE A 67 -0.05 -2.40 -5.67
N ASN A 68 0.02 -1.54 -6.68
CA ASN A 68 0.31 -0.10 -6.50
C ASN A 68 -0.97 0.76 -6.55
N VAL A 69 -2.13 0.12 -6.57
CA VAL A 69 -3.44 0.76 -6.69
C VAL A 69 -4.40 0.09 -5.74
N ASN A 70 -5.49 0.78 -5.39
CA ASN A 70 -6.60 0.15 -4.67
C ASN A 70 -7.25 -0.89 -5.60
N LEU A 71 -6.82 -2.15 -5.47
CA LEU A 71 -7.30 -3.29 -6.23
C LEU A 71 -8.46 -3.95 -5.49
N SER A 72 -9.64 -3.98 -6.11
CA SER A 72 -10.79 -4.75 -5.65
C SER A 72 -10.96 -6.05 -6.43
N ILE A 73 -11.42 -7.09 -5.75
CA ILE A 73 -11.75 -8.38 -6.36
C ILE A 73 -13.25 -8.58 -6.17
N ALA A 74 -14.00 -8.60 -7.27
CA ALA A 74 -15.45 -8.75 -7.29
C ALA A 74 -15.84 -9.98 -8.14
N ALA A 75 -15.97 -11.14 -7.50
CA ALA A 75 -16.25 -12.40 -8.18
C ALA A 75 -17.32 -13.21 -7.42
N PRO A 76 -18.61 -13.06 -7.78
CA PRO A 76 -19.72 -13.65 -7.02
C PRO A 76 -19.68 -15.18 -6.95
N ASN A 77 -19.09 -15.83 -7.97
CA ASN A 77 -18.97 -17.28 -8.08
C ASN A 77 -17.59 -17.82 -7.66
N LEU A 78 -16.78 -17.00 -6.96
CA LEU A 78 -15.46 -17.42 -6.49
C LEU A 78 -15.60 -18.45 -5.38
N VAL A 79 -15.03 -19.64 -5.60
CA VAL A 79 -15.07 -20.78 -4.67
C VAL A 79 -13.75 -20.89 -3.91
N LEU A 80 -12.63 -20.62 -4.58
CA LEU A 80 -11.29 -20.68 -4.02
C LEU A 80 -10.56 -19.35 -4.21
N LEU A 81 -10.10 -18.79 -3.10
CA LEU A 81 -9.23 -17.62 -3.06
C LEU A 81 -7.91 -17.99 -2.38
N ARG A 82 -6.79 -17.70 -3.04
CA ARG A 82 -5.46 -17.79 -2.44
C ARG A 82 -4.65 -16.54 -2.78
N CYS A 83 -4.50 -15.64 -1.82
CA CYS A 83 -3.66 -14.45 -1.93
C CYS A 83 -2.45 -14.60 -1.00
N VAL A 84 -1.24 -14.62 -1.55
CA VAL A 84 -0.02 -14.87 -0.78
C VAL A 84 1.03 -13.83 -1.12
N SER A 85 1.54 -13.20 -0.08
CA SER A 85 2.57 -12.15 -0.11
C SER A 85 2.23 -11.05 -1.12
N PRO A 86 1.04 -10.41 -1.09
CA PRO A 86 0.83 -9.20 -1.88
C PRO A 86 1.83 -8.12 -1.45
N ILE A 87 2.37 -7.38 -2.42
CA ILE A 87 3.41 -6.39 -2.19
C ILE A 87 2.81 -4.98 -2.24
N THR A 88 3.27 -4.10 -1.36
CA THR A 88 2.86 -2.68 -1.23
C THR A 88 1.48 -2.52 -0.60
N GLN A 89 0.45 -3.16 -1.16
CA GLN A 89 -0.93 -3.06 -0.67
C GLN A 89 -1.65 -4.41 -0.76
N ALA A 90 -2.57 -4.67 0.17
CA ALA A 90 -3.46 -5.81 0.12
C ALA A 90 -4.69 -5.48 -0.74
N PRO A 91 -5.19 -6.41 -1.57
CA PRO A 91 -6.41 -6.18 -2.33
C PRO A 91 -7.63 -6.18 -1.40
N SER A 92 -8.66 -5.39 -1.75
CA SER A 92 -9.98 -5.51 -1.15
C SER A 92 -10.76 -6.64 -1.81
N PHE A 93 -11.61 -7.28 -1.04
CA PHE A 93 -12.44 -8.39 -1.52
C PHE A 93 -13.91 -8.03 -1.34
N GLU A 94 -14.64 -8.08 -2.44
CA GLU A 94 -16.05 -7.72 -2.51
C GLU A 94 -16.84 -8.85 -3.16
N ASN A 95 -18.12 -8.95 -2.81
CA ASN A 95 -19.07 -9.84 -3.46
C ASN A 95 -18.57 -11.31 -3.56
N MET A 96 -18.24 -11.92 -2.41
CA MET A 96 -17.69 -13.28 -2.30
C MET A 96 -18.70 -14.27 -1.68
N GLU A 97 -19.94 -14.27 -2.16
CA GLU A 97 -21.01 -15.08 -1.57
C GLU A 97 -20.79 -16.60 -1.72
N SER A 98 -20.01 -17.02 -2.73
CA SER A 98 -19.76 -18.44 -3.05
C SER A 98 -18.45 -19.00 -2.47
N LEU A 99 -17.72 -18.24 -1.65
CA LEU A 99 -16.37 -18.63 -1.23
C LEU A 99 -16.41 -19.81 -0.25
N VAL A 100 -15.77 -20.92 -0.62
CA VAL A 100 -15.67 -22.13 0.21
C VAL A 100 -14.29 -22.24 0.85
N THR A 101 -13.23 -21.85 0.16
CA THR A 101 -11.85 -21.93 0.64
C THR A 101 -11.13 -20.62 0.39
N GLY A 102 -10.66 -19.98 1.46
CA GLY A 102 -9.89 -18.75 1.41
C GLY A 102 -8.58 -18.86 2.17
N ALA A 103 -7.48 -18.41 1.56
CA ALA A 103 -6.20 -18.23 2.22
C ALA A 103 -5.63 -16.85 1.85
N ILE A 104 -5.37 -16.03 2.85
CA ILE A 104 -4.70 -14.73 2.71
C ILE A 104 -3.48 -14.76 3.62
N ILE A 105 -2.30 -14.65 3.03
CA ILE A 105 -1.03 -14.65 3.75
C ILE A 105 -0.34 -13.34 3.40
N LEU A 106 -0.23 -12.43 4.38
CA LEU A 106 0.43 -11.14 4.23
C LEU A 106 1.85 -11.27 4.79
N ASP A 107 2.83 -10.76 4.05
CA ASP A 107 4.23 -10.73 4.50
C ASP A 107 4.54 -9.31 4.96
N ASP A 108 4.96 -9.17 6.23
CA ASP A 108 5.06 -7.89 6.95
C ASP A 108 6.10 -6.95 6.29
N TYR A 109 7.11 -7.53 5.62
CA TYR A 109 8.15 -6.79 4.90
C TYR A 109 7.66 -5.98 3.71
N ALA A 110 6.43 -6.21 3.24
CA ALA A 110 5.93 -5.58 2.04
C ALA A 110 5.06 -4.34 2.29
N PHE A 111 4.78 -4.02 3.56
CA PHE A 111 3.95 -2.89 4.01
C PHE A 111 4.73 -1.84 4.81
N THR A 112 6.05 -1.77 4.64
CA THR A 112 6.89 -0.81 5.37
C THR A 112 6.76 0.59 4.77
N ASP A 113 5.66 1.27 5.07
CA ASP A 113 5.70 2.73 5.17
C ASP A 113 6.10 3.02 6.63
N ASP A 114 7.36 3.44 6.81
CA ASP A 114 7.84 4.21 7.95
C ASP A 114 7.58 3.64 9.37
N PHE A 115 8.32 2.59 9.75
CA PHE A 115 8.73 2.49 11.17
C PHE A 115 9.84 3.53 11.39
N GLU A 116 9.46 4.81 11.49
CA GLU A 116 10.33 5.83 12.07
C GLU A 116 10.64 5.38 13.51
N ASP A 117 11.91 5.04 13.70
CA ASP A 117 12.50 4.68 14.98
C ASP A 117 12.42 5.88 15.91
N PHE A 118 11.40 5.92 16.78
CA PHE A 118 11.27 6.95 17.81
C PHE A 118 12.33 6.84 18.92
N SER A 119 13.35 5.96 18.82
CA SER A 119 14.47 5.93 19.75
C SER A 119 15.63 6.86 19.34
N LYS A 120 15.33 8.15 19.14
CA LYS A 120 16.35 9.21 19.27
C LYS A 120 16.13 9.95 20.58
N ASP A 121 16.33 9.23 21.67
CA ASP A 121 16.60 9.83 22.96
C ASP A 121 18.06 10.35 22.98
N GLU A 122 18.15 11.67 23.13
CA GLU A 122 19.26 12.57 23.46
C GLU A 122 20.69 11.99 23.56
N LEU A 123 21.56 12.41 22.62
CA LEU A 123 23.00 12.51 22.85
C LEU A 123 23.37 13.97 23.08
N ASP A 124 23.62 14.24 24.36
CA ASP A 124 24.49 15.24 25.00
C ASP A 124 25.34 16.13 24.08
N GLU A 125 25.16 17.46 24.20
CA GLU A 125 26.19 18.43 23.86
C GLU A 125 26.20 19.54 24.93
N THR A 126 26.97 19.33 26.00
CA THR A 126 27.39 20.40 26.90
C THR A 126 28.44 21.25 26.19
N THR A 127 28.17 22.53 25.99
CA THR A 127 29.22 23.53 25.76
C THR A 127 29.07 24.64 26.78
N ASP A 128 29.88 24.55 27.83
CA ASP A 128 30.23 25.65 28.72
C ASP A 128 31.16 26.60 27.94
N GLU A 129 30.76 27.86 27.73
CA GLU A 129 31.69 29.00 27.59
C GLU A 129 31.04 30.25 28.20
N ASP A 130 31.58 30.67 29.35
CA ASP A 130 31.37 31.99 29.98
C ASP A 130 32.03 33.09 29.14
N ASP A 131 31.42 34.29 29.05
CA ASP A 131 32.11 35.58 29.29
C ASP A 131 31.18 36.81 29.11
N ASP A 132 31.53 37.84 29.87
CA ASP A 132 30.73 38.97 30.36
C ASP A 132 30.48 40.19 29.42
N ASP A 133 29.37 40.89 29.73
CA ASP A 133 29.09 42.35 29.75
C ASP A 133 29.33 43.30 28.55
N ASP A 134 28.29 44.11 28.24
CA ASP A 134 28.29 45.60 28.17
C ASP A 134 27.32 46.23 27.13
N GLY A 135 26.35 47.01 27.62
CA GLY A 135 26.04 48.37 27.13
C GLY A 135 25.20 48.66 25.84
N ASN A 136 23.92 49.03 26.07
CA ASN A 136 23.21 50.21 25.52
C ASN A 136 22.73 50.27 24.03
N GLY A 137 21.39 50.45 23.83
CA GLY A 137 20.83 51.11 22.64
C GLY A 137 19.39 50.71 22.25
N ASN A 138 18.43 51.63 22.41
CA ASN A 138 17.00 51.41 22.13
C ASN A 138 16.60 51.42 20.64
N ASN A 139 15.67 50.50 20.30
CA ASN A 139 14.58 50.54 19.30
C ASN A 139 14.87 50.63 17.79
N GLN A 140 14.65 49.51 17.07
CA GLN A 140 13.74 49.45 15.92
C GLN A 140 13.19 48.03 15.66
N LYS A 141 11.87 47.99 15.40
CA LYS A 141 10.94 46.94 14.95
C LYS A 141 11.64 45.88 14.06
N TYR A 142 11.28 44.59 14.07
CA TYR A 142 10.08 44.03 13.40
C TYR A 142 9.50 42.81 14.14
N LYS A 143 8.19 42.66 13.96
CA LYS A 143 7.29 41.75 14.68
C LYS A 143 6.91 40.61 13.73
N THR A 144 7.32 39.39 14.02
CA THR A 144 6.67 38.13 13.60
C THR A 144 7.01 37.14 14.73
N GLY A 145 6.17 36.91 15.74
CA GLY A 145 4.88 36.22 15.61
C GLY A 145 5.19 34.83 15.06
N TYR A 146 5.32 33.77 15.86
CA TYR A 146 4.36 33.32 16.86
C TYR A 146 5.05 32.75 18.12
N GLY A 147 4.69 33.31 19.27
CA GLY A 147 4.66 32.56 20.54
C GLY A 147 3.60 31.45 20.43
N PHE A 148 3.67 30.40 21.25
CA PHE A 148 3.33 30.51 22.65
C PHE A 148 4.35 29.76 23.54
N GLY A 149 5.11 30.52 24.32
CA GLY A 149 5.67 30.00 25.57
C GLY A 149 4.65 30.16 26.70
N VAL A 150 4.73 29.28 27.70
CA VAL A 150 4.49 29.52 29.13
C VAL A 150 4.84 28.22 29.89
N PRO A 151 5.17 28.26 31.19
CA PRO A 151 6.51 28.55 31.69
C PRO A 151 7.07 27.36 32.50
N LEU A 152 8.39 27.34 32.69
CA LEU A 152 9.02 26.48 33.69
C LEU A 152 8.43 26.76 35.08
N LYS A 153 8.01 25.70 35.77
CA LYS A 153 7.87 25.71 37.23
C LYS A 153 8.72 24.57 37.78
N GLY A 154 9.85 24.97 38.36
CA GLY A 154 10.90 24.10 38.84
C GLY A 154 10.50 23.23 40.03
N TYR A 155 11.27 22.16 40.20
CA TYR A 155 11.41 21.46 41.45
C TYR A 155 12.83 21.72 41.96
N GLY A 156 12.90 22.32 43.15
CA GLY A 156 14.14 22.39 43.91
C GLY A 156 14.46 21.04 44.55
N LEU A 157 15.74 20.82 44.84
CA LEU A 157 16.21 19.92 45.89
C LEU A 157 17.44 20.58 46.53
N GLY A 158 17.34 20.83 47.84
CA GLY A 158 18.37 21.47 48.66
C GLY A 158 17.77 22.23 49.83
#